data_AF-A0A950PYU1-F1
#
_entry.id   AF-A0A950PYU1-F1
#
_cell.length_a   1.000
_cell.length_b   1.000
_cell.length_c   1.000
_cell.angle_alpha   90.00
_cell.angle_beta   90.00
_cell.angle_gamma   90.00
#
_symmetry.space_group_name_H-M   'P 1'
#
loop_
_entity.id
_entity.type
_entity.pdbx_description
1 polymer ?
#
loop_
_entity_poly.entity_id
_entity_poly.type
_entity_poly.pdbx_seq_one_letter_code
_entity_poly.pdbx_strand_id
1 'polypeptide(L)'
;MRTVLALALTSTLLLGACGGATSKRAAPTTTTSTSTSGQPPTTHVVWIWMENHSYSQVIGSSAAPYETALARQFGTATHYSSVGSPSLPNYIGATSGSTHGIGDDAGPQTHALTSDNIFRQVRAAGGTERSFTESMPINCALSSVDTYAVKHNPAAYYTGGNDRAACRVDDVPFSSTLPRGRLPTFSFVTPNLCHDTHDCSVAVGDAWLRSFLPPLLASAEYRAGKTVIFLIWDEYSPMPNVVISPTTPPGTVSTQPFSHYALLRTTEELLGLPLLGKAASAPSMRPAFRL
;
A
#
# COMPACT_ATOMS: atom_id res chain seq x y z
N MET A 1 34.07 25.12 -78.25
CA MET A 1 33.67 23.69 -78.37
C MET A 1 32.31 23.58 -77.68
N ARG A 2 31.15 23.71 -78.36
CA ARG A 2 30.42 22.68 -79.15
C ARG A 2 30.61 21.29 -78.52
N THR A 3 29.61 20.54 -78.05
CA THR A 3 28.36 20.16 -78.71
C THR A 3 27.43 19.45 -77.73
N VAL A 4 26.11 19.54 -77.96
CA VAL A 4 25.04 18.66 -77.43
C VAL A 4 25.16 17.27 -78.06
N LEU A 5 24.86 16.17 -77.35
CA LEU A 5 24.18 15.01 -77.95
C LEU A 5 23.54 14.10 -76.88
N ALA A 6 22.24 13.88 -77.03
CA ALA A 6 21.51 12.77 -76.44
C ALA A 6 21.71 11.51 -77.30
N LEU A 7 21.68 10.32 -76.71
CA LEU A 7 21.11 9.14 -77.37
C LEU A 7 20.67 8.11 -76.32
N ALA A 8 19.40 7.73 -76.41
CA ALA A 8 18.77 6.64 -75.68
C ALA A 8 19.14 5.29 -76.31
N LEU A 9 19.18 4.23 -75.51
CA LEU A 9 18.85 2.88 -75.99
C LEU A 9 18.31 2.00 -74.85
N THR A 10 17.40 1.13 -75.27
CA THR A 10 16.29 0.49 -74.57
C THR A 10 16.56 -0.93 -74.04
N SER A 11 15.65 -1.38 -73.18
CA SER A 11 15.28 -2.79 -72.85
C SER A 11 16.20 -3.50 -71.85
N THR A 12 15.71 -4.13 -70.78
CA THR A 12 14.76 -5.26 -70.80
C THR A 12 13.90 -5.35 -69.51
N LEU A 13 12.64 -5.76 -69.69
CA LEU A 13 11.72 -6.23 -68.65
C LEU A 13 12.25 -7.51 -67.97
N LEU A 14 12.19 -7.58 -66.63
CA LEU A 14 11.92 -8.83 -65.91
C LEU A 14 10.86 -8.57 -64.83
N LEU A 15 9.74 -9.28 -64.96
CA LEU A 15 8.68 -9.37 -63.97
C LEU A 15 9.20 -10.13 -62.74
N GLY A 16 9.25 -9.46 -61.58
CA GLY A 16 9.41 -10.09 -60.27
C GLY A 16 8.17 -9.83 -59.43
N ALA A 17 7.31 -10.84 -59.30
CA ALA A 17 6.07 -10.78 -58.53
C ALA A 17 6.33 -10.81 -57.01
N CYS A 18 5.54 -9.98 -56.32
CA CYS A 18 5.12 -9.94 -54.93
C CYS A 18 5.67 -10.97 -53.91
N GLY A 19 6.15 -10.44 -52.79
CA GLY A 19 6.37 -11.17 -51.54
C GLY A 19 6.64 -10.23 -50.36
N GLY A 20 5.75 -9.26 -50.11
CA GLY A 20 5.86 -8.36 -48.96
C GLY A 20 5.60 -9.12 -47.65
N ALA A 21 6.66 -9.45 -46.91
CA ALA A 21 6.55 -9.97 -45.56
C ALA A 21 6.20 -8.83 -44.60
N THR A 22 4.91 -8.63 -44.33
CA THR A 22 4.44 -7.76 -43.26
C THR A 22 4.67 -8.45 -41.91
N SER A 23 5.62 -7.94 -41.13
CA SER A 23 5.77 -8.27 -39.70
C SER A 23 4.50 -7.84 -38.96
N LYS A 24 3.68 -8.82 -38.53
CA LYS A 24 2.54 -8.57 -37.65
C LYS A 24 3.07 -8.26 -36.26
N ARG A 25 3.06 -6.99 -35.89
CA ARG A 25 3.26 -6.52 -34.52
C ARG A 25 2.22 -7.19 -33.61
N ALA A 26 2.68 -8.02 -32.68
CA ALA A 26 1.81 -8.60 -31.66
C ALA A 26 1.19 -7.47 -30.82
N ALA A 27 -0.14 -7.52 -30.66
CA ALA A 27 -0.87 -6.61 -29.80
C ALA A 27 -0.47 -6.86 -28.33
N PRO A 28 -0.41 -5.82 -27.46
CA PRO A 28 -0.21 -6.04 -26.05
C PRO A 28 -1.41 -6.81 -25.49
N THR A 29 -1.16 -7.96 -24.89
CA THR A 29 -2.16 -8.73 -24.15
C THR A 29 -2.52 -7.95 -22.89
N THR A 30 -3.59 -7.16 -22.95
CA THR A 30 -4.22 -6.60 -21.76
C THR A 30 -4.68 -7.77 -20.90
N THR A 31 -4.00 -8.03 -19.80
CA THR A 31 -4.45 -9.00 -18.80
C THR A 31 -5.66 -8.38 -18.12
N THR A 32 -6.86 -8.69 -18.62
CA THR A 32 -8.11 -8.29 -17.99
C THR A 32 -8.15 -8.97 -16.62
N SER A 33 -7.94 -8.20 -15.56
CA SER A 33 -8.22 -8.64 -14.21
C SER A 33 -9.70 -9.03 -14.17
N THR A 34 -9.98 -10.31 -13.96
CA THR A 34 -11.33 -10.78 -13.69
C THR A 34 -11.79 -10.12 -12.40
N SER A 35 -12.52 -9.02 -12.52
CA SER A 35 -13.37 -8.51 -11.45
C SER A 35 -14.28 -9.66 -11.02
N THR A 36 -14.20 -10.05 -9.75
CA THR A 36 -15.16 -10.94 -9.11
C THR A 36 -16.54 -10.32 -9.24
N SER A 37 -17.30 -10.78 -10.23
CA SER A 37 -18.62 -10.24 -10.55
C SER A 37 -19.52 -10.35 -9.31
N GLY A 38 -19.89 -9.21 -8.73
CA GLY A 38 -20.82 -9.12 -7.61
C GLY A 38 -20.30 -8.48 -6.32
N GLN A 39 -19.00 -8.18 -6.20
CA GLN A 39 -18.49 -7.42 -5.06
C GLN A 39 -18.62 -5.90 -5.29
N PRO A 40 -19.07 -5.12 -4.29
CA PRO A 40 -19.02 -3.66 -4.37
C PRO A 40 -17.59 -3.20 -4.65
N PRO A 41 -17.39 -2.16 -5.48
CA PRO A 41 -16.05 -1.62 -5.67
C PRO A 41 -15.51 -1.09 -4.35
N THR A 42 -14.27 -1.44 -4.03
CA THR A 42 -13.56 -0.84 -2.89
C THR A 42 -13.30 0.63 -3.22
N THR A 43 -13.75 1.53 -2.36
CA THR A 43 -13.50 2.98 -2.49
C THR A 43 -12.62 3.52 -1.37
N HIS A 44 -12.39 2.74 -0.31
CA HIS A 44 -11.58 3.10 0.83
C HIS A 44 -10.67 1.94 1.23
N VAL A 45 -9.37 2.21 1.32
CA VAL A 45 -8.41 1.30 1.95
C VAL A 45 -7.82 1.99 3.18
N VAL A 46 -7.88 1.32 4.32
CA VAL A 46 -7.32 1.81 5.60
C VAL A 46 -6.19 0.89 6.00
N TRP A 47 -5.00 1.44 6.20
CA TRP A 47 -3.89 0.74 6.83
C TRP A 47 -3.78 1.23 8.27
N ILE A 48 -3.71 0.30 9.22
CA ILE A 48 -3.42 0.56 10.63
C ILE A 48 -2.11 -0.15 10.93
N TRP A 49 -1.11 0.62 11.34
CA TRP A 49 0.27 0.14 11.54
C TRP A 49 0.58 0.00 13.03
N MET A 50 0.93 -1.21 13.43
CA MET A 50 1.40 -1.57 14.76
C MET A 50 2.90 -1.94 14.69
N GLU A 51 3.56 -2.14 15.82
CA GLU A 51 5.01 -2.28 15.91
C GLU A 51 5.48 -3.58 16.57
N ASN A 52 6.67 -4.04 16.15
CA ASN A 52 7.61 -4.90 16.91
C ASN A 52 7.09 -6.19 17.56
N HIS A 53 6.28 -6.97 16.84
CA HIS A 53 5.85 -8.28 17.29
C HIS A 53 5.87 -9.34 16.18
N SER A 54 6.14 -10.58 16.55
CA SER A 54 5.91 -11.75 15.70
C SER A 54 4.48 -12.26 15.84
N TYR A 55 4.01 -12.99 14.83
CA TYR A 55 2.64 -13.46 14.67
C TYR A 55 2.11 -14.14 15.93
N SER A 56 2.88 -15.02 16.56
CA SER A 56 2.46 -15.78 17.75
C SER A 56 2.47 -14.96 19.05
N GLN A 57 3.14 -13.81 19.08
CA GLN A 57 3.08 -12.90 20.24
C GLN A 57 1.74 -12.15 20.30
N VAL A 58 1.03 -12.03 19.17
CA VAL A 58 -0.26 -11.34 19.05
C VAL A 58 -1.39 -12.33 18.75
N ILE A 59 -1.39 -12.98 17.58
CA ILE A 59 -2.49 -13.84 17.14
C ILE A 59 -2.47 -15.15 17.94
N GLY A 60 -3.51 -15.34 18.76
CA GLY A 60 -3.64 -16.48 19.68
C GLY A 60 -3.07 -16.20 21.08
N SER A 61 -2.48 -15.03 21.32
CA SER A 61 -1.97 -14.62 22.63
C SER A 61 -3.09 -14.21 23.57
N SER A 62 -2.95 -14.52 24.86
CA SER A 62 -3.88 -14.04 25.89
C SER A 62 -3.76 -12.53 26.15
N ALA A 63 -2.69 -11.90 25.67
CA ALA A 63 -2.52 -10.45 25.73
C ALA A 63 -3.23 -9.69 24.59
N ALA A 64 -3.67 -10.39 23.53
CA ALA A 64 -4.36 -9.80 22.36
C ALA A 64 -5.68 -10.53 22.03
N PRO A 65 -6.63 -10.64 22.99
CA PRO A 65 -7.91 -11.31 22.74
C PRO A 65 -8.75 -10.66 21.61
N TYR A 66 -8.70 -9.35 21.44
CA TYR A 66 -9.43 -8.60 20.42
C TYR A 66 -8.81 -8.81 19.04
N GLU A 67 -7.49 -8.67 18.85
CA GLU A 67 -6.86 -8.94 17.56
C GLU A 67 -7.02 -10.42 17.17
N THR A 68 -6.94 -11.34 18.14
CA THR A 68 -7.23 -12.76 17.91
C THR A 68 -8.69 -12.97 17.47
N ALA A 69 -9.64 -12.26 18.08
CA ALA A 69 -11.04 -12.31 17.67
C ALA A 69 -11.24 -11.75 16.25
N LEU A 70 -10.56 -10.65 15.89
CA LEU A 70 -10.59 -10.09 14.54
C LEU A 70 -10.04 -11.09 13.51
N ALA A 71 -8.91 -11.73 13.78
CA ALA A 71 -8.35 -12.76 12.89
C ALA A 71 -9.31 -13.95 12.67
N ARG A 72 -10.03 -14.37 13.72
CA ARG A 72 -11.08 -15.41 13.62
C ARG A 72 -12.34 -14.94 12.90
N GLN A 73 -12.70 -13.66 13.04
CA GLN A 73 -13.88 -13.08 12.40
C GLN A 73 -13.65 -12.80 10.92
N PHE A 74 -12.41 -12.53 10.52
CA PHE A 74 -12.03 -12.17 9.16
C PHE A 74 -10.94 -13.10 8.64
N GLY A 75 -9.76 -12.59 8.31
CA GLY A 75 -8.66 -13.43 7.91
C GLY A 75 -7.27 -12.91 8.28
N THR A 76 -6.30 -13.80 8.19
CA THR A 76 -4.89 -13.55 8.49
C THR A 76 -3.97 -14.43 7.63
N ALA A 77 -2.71 -14.04 7.47
CA ALA A 77 -1.68 -14.82 6.80
C ALA A 77 -0.59 -15.26 7.78
N THR A 78 -0.22 -16.53 7.76
CA THR A 78 0.80 -17.09 8.67
C THR A 78 2.23 -16.89 8.20
N HIS A 79 2.42 -16.48 6.94
CA HIS A 79 3.73 -16.23 6.32
C HIS A 79 3.81 -14.78 5.78
N TYR A 80 3.61 -13.80 6.66
CA TYR A 80 3.79 -12.38 6.31
C TYR A 80 5.18 -11.91 6.75
N SER A 81 5.99 -11.39 5.83
CA SER A 81 7.36 -10.96 6.10
C SER A 81 7.57 -9.45 5.98
N SER A 82 8.55 -8.95 6.72
CA SER A 82 9.06 -7.60 6.58
C SER A 82 9.81 -7.46 5.24
N VAL A 83 10.13 -6.23 4.85
CA VAL A 83 10.92 -5.94 3.63
C VAL A 83 12.20 -5.18 3.90
N GLY A 84 12.42 -4.80 5.15
CA GLY A 84 13.64 -4.22 5.69
C GLY A 84 13.69 -4.36 7.21
N SER A 85 14.68 -3.73 7.81
CA SER A 85 14.83 -3.51 9.25
C SER A 85 15.86 -2.38 9.41
N PRO A 86 15.76 -1.47 10.40
CA PRO A 86 14.72 -1.36 11.45
C PRO A 86 13.35 -0.89 10.89
N SER A 87 12.48 -0.32 11.73
CA SER A 87 11.11 0.07 11.37
C SER A 87 11.02 0.89 10.07
N LEU A 88 11.80 1.99 9.93
CA LEU A 88 11.66 2.92 8.81
C LEU A 88 11.71 2.26 7.42
N PRO A 89 12.69 1.39 7.09
CA PRO A 89 12.71 0.61 5.86
C PRO A 89 11.40 -0.12 5.52
N ASN A 90 10.65 -0.61 6.53
CA ASN A 90 9.38 -1.29 6.33
C ASN A 90 8.26 -0.32 5.91
N TYR A 91 8.12 0.81 6.59
CA TYR A 91 7.17 1.86 6.25
C TYR A 91 7.41 2.43 4.83
N ILE A 92 8.67 2.70 4.51
CA ILE A 92 9.05 3.19 3.18
C ILE A 92 8.83 2.09 2.13
N GLY A 93 9.28 0.87 2.38
CA GLY A 93 9.09 -0.27 1.48
C GLY A 93 7.62 -0.54 1.17
N ALA A 94 6.75 -0.45 2.18
CA ALA A 94 5.31 -0.62 2.01
C ALA A 94 4.65 0.50 1.21
N THR A 95 5.16 1.73 1.27
CA THR A 95 4.50 2.89 0.66
C THR A 95 5.06 3.29 -0.71
N SER A 96 6.25 2.83 -1.08
CA SER A 96 6.87 3.09 -2.40
C SER A 96 7.21 1.84 -3.22
N GLY A 97 7.13 0.64 -2.62
CA GLY A 97 7.57 -0.59 -3.26
C GLY A 97 9.10 -0.77 -3.28
N SER A 98 9.85 0.00 -2.48
CA SER A 98 11.30 -0.10 -2.35
C SER A 98 11.77 0.44 -1.00
N THR A 99 12.76 -0.19 -0.37
CA THR A 99 13.39 0.40 0.83
C THR A 99 14.32 1.57 0.50
N HIS A 100 14.57 1.83 -0.78
CA HIS A 100 15.53 2.83 -1.27
C HIS A 100 16.97 2.65 -0.72
N GLY A 101 17.31 1.45 -0.24
CA GLY A 101 18.60 1.18 0.39
C GLY A 101 18.73 1.74 1.81
N ILE A 102 17.65 2.29 2.39
CA ILE A 102 17.61 2.72 3.79
C ILE A 102 17.76 1.48 4.68
N GLY A 103 18.62 1.58 5.68
CA GLY A 103 18.92 0.51 6.65
C GLY A 103 19.07 1.02 8.09
N ASP A 104 18.50 2.19 8.38
CA ASP A 104 18.46 2.81 9.70
C ASP A 104 17.14 3.58 9.89
N ASP A 105 16.95 4.19 11.07
CA ASP A 105 15.75 4.95 11.47
C ASP A 105 15.96 6.48 11.40
N ALA A 106 16.92 6.98 10.62
CA ALA A 106 17.19 8.42 10.56
C ALA A 106 15.99 9.20 10.01
N GLY A 107 15.85 10.46 10.45
CA GLY A 107 14.69 11.29 10.13
C GLY A 107 14.62 11.73 8.66
N PRO A 108 13.53 12.41 8.25
CA PRO A 108 13.31 12.91 6.89
C PRO A 108 14.39 13.86 6.35
N GLN A 109 15.17 14.50 7.22
CA GLN A 109 16.31 15.33 6.80
C GLN A 109 17.44 14.50 6.18
N THR A 110 17.66 13.28 6.69
CA THR A 110 18.66 12.34 6.18
C THR A 110 18.12 11.55 5.00
N HIS A 111 16.87 11.09 5.10
CA HIS A 111 16.24 10.20 4.11
C HIS A 111 15.11 10.86 3.34
N ALA A 112 15.35 12.05 2.77
CA ALA A 112 14.35 12.70 1.91
C ALA A 112 14.17 11.93 0.59
N LEU A 113 12.94 11.54 0.26
CA LEU A 113 12.61 10.74 -0.92
C LEU A 113 11.83 11.55 -1.95
N THR A 114 12.27 11.52 -3.21
CA THR A 114 11.54 12.13 -4.35
C THR A 114 10.78 11.11 -5.19
N SER A 115 10.99 9.82 -4.90
CA SER A 115 10.36 8.68 -5.57
C SER A 115 8.83 8.69 -5.44
N ASP A 116 8.19 7.88 -6.28
CA ASP A 116 6.74 7.71 -6.23
C ASP A 116 6.29 6.86 -5.05
N ASN A 117 5.06 7.10 -4.63
CA ASN A 117 4.49 6.55 -3.42
C ASN A 117 2.96 6.49 -3.53
N ILE A 118 2.35 5.61 -2.72
CA ILE A 118 0.91 5.37 -2.75
C ILE A 118 0.08 6.65 -2.49
N PHE A 119 0.56 7.55 -1.62
CA PHE A 119 -0.12 8.82 -1.35
C PHE A 119 -0.22 9.67 -2.61
N ARG A 120 0.90 9.82 -3.34
CA ARG A 120 0.94 10.56 -4.60
C ARG A 120 0.11 9.90 -5.69
N GLN A 121 0.13 8.57 -5.80
CA GLN A 121 -0.71 7.85 -6.76
C GLN A 121 -2.20 8.11 -6.53
N VAL A 122 -2.65 8.05 -5.28
CA VAL A 122 -4.04 8.31 -4.91
C VAL A 122 -4.43 9.74 -5.29
N ARG A 123 -3.61 10.74 -4.95
CA ARG A 123 -3.85 12.14 -5.35
C ARG A 123 -3.86 12.33 -6.87
N ALA A 124 -2.92 11.71 -7.58
CA ALA A 124 -2.84 11.79 -9.04
C ALA A 124 -4.03 11.15 -9.76
N ALA A 125 -4.64 10.12 -9.15
CA ALA A 125 -5.86 9.47 -9.63
C ALA A 125 -7.14 10.25 -9.29
N GLY A 126 -7.05 11.42 -8.64
CA GLY A 126 -8.19 12.21 -8.19
C GLY A 126 -8.83 11.71 -6.89
N GLY A 127 -8.20 10.75 -6.22
CA GLY A 127 -8.59 10.29 -4.89
C GLY A 127 -8.09 11.22 -3.79
N THR A 128 -8.46 10.89 -2.55
CA THR A 128 -7.99 11.59 -1.34
C THR A 128 -7.16 10.64 -0.49
N GLU A 129 -6.02 11.11 -0.02
CA GLU A 129 -5.16 10.40 0.93
C GLU A 129 -5.10 11.18 2.24
N ARG A 130 -4.93 10.46 3.34
CA ARG A 130 -4.69 11.09 4.63
C ARG A 130 -3.91 10.18 5.56
N SER A 131 -2.92 10.73 6.22
CA SER A 131 -2.24 10.10 7.34
C SER A 131 -2.80 10.65 8.65
N PHE A 132 -3.19 9.75 9.54
CA PHE A 132 -3.65 10.05 10.88
C PHE A 132 -2.58 9.51 11.83
N THR A 133 -1.84 10.43 12.45
CA THR A 133 -0.71 10.07 13.31
C THR A 133 -0.94 10.52 14.75
N GLU A 134 -0.98 9.59 15.69
CA GLU A 134 -1.30 9.88 17.10
C GLU A 134 -0.12 10.57 17.79
N SER A 135 -0.42 11.50 18.69
CA SER A 135 0.57 12.34 19.38
C SER A 135 1.45 13.20 18.47
N MET A 136 1.19 13.25 17.14
CA MET A 136 1.93 14.12 16.25
C MET A 136 1.69 15.60 16.63
N PRO A 137 2.74 16.42 16.85
CA PRO A 137 2.56 17.74 17.46
C PRO A 137 1.94 18.77 16.51
N ILE A 138 2.21 18.65 15.21
CA ILE A 138 1.73 19.52 14.14
C ILE A 138 1.57 18.71 12.86
N ASN A 139 0.77 19.19 11.91
CA ASN A 139 0.73 18.57 10.59
C ASN A 139 2.13 18.45 9.98
N CYS A 140 2.44 17.29 9.40
CA CYS A 140 3.72 17.04 8.74
C CYS A 140 4.93 17.30 9.65
N ALA A 141 4.85 16.86 10.92
CA ALA A 141 6.00 16.93 11.82
C ALA A 141 7.17 16.13 11.23
N LEU A 142 8.38 16.70 11.26
CA LEU A 142 9.56 16.10 10.62
C LEU A 142 10.56 15.51 11.63
N SER A 143 10.17 15.45 12.89
CA SER A 143 11.00 14.98 13.99
C SER A 143 10.13 14.37 15.07
N SER A 144 10.61 13.31 15.71
CA SER A 144 9.95 12.70 16.85
C SER A 144 9.81 13.68 18.01
N VAL A 145 8.68 13.61 18.73
CA VAL A 145 8.38 14.40 19.94
C VAL A 145 7.56 13.52 20.86
N ASP A 146 7.95 13.43 22.13
CA ASP A 146 7.31 12.57 23.13
C ASP A 146 7.09 11.14 22.59
N THR A 147 5.83 10.69 22.50
CA THR A 147 5.46 9.35 21.99
C THR A 147 5.21 9.31 20.49
N TYR A 148 5.38 10.43 19.77
CA TYR A 148 5.34 10.45 18.30
C TYR A 148 6.72 10.12 17.73
N ALA A 149 6.79 9.06 16.93
CA ALA A 149 7.98 8.65 16.21
C ALA A 149 7.87 8.97 14.72
N VAL A 150 8.68 9.91 14.20
CA VAL A 150 8.62 10.28 12.78
C VAL A 150 8.93 9.10 11.86
N LYS A 151 9.75 8.14 12.30
CA LYS A 151 10.08 6.91 11.56
C LYS A 151 8.86 6.03 11.23
N HIS A 152 7.75 6.15 11.97
CA HIS A 152 6.50 5.43 11.72
C HIS A 152 5.52 6.25 10.84
N ASN A 153 5.96 7.41 10.34
CA ASN A 153 5.18 8.31 9.49
C ASN A 153 5.86 8.48 8.11
N PRO A 154 5.55 7.62 7.13
CA PRO A 154 6.20 7.67 5.83
C PRO A 154 5.86 8.93 5.03
N ALA A 155 4.68 9.54 5.24
CA ALA A 155 4.29 10.78 4.55
C ALA A 155 5.30 11.92 4.81
N ALA A 156 5.90 11.95 6.01
CA ALA A 156 6.93 12.92 6.38
C ALA A 156 8.22 12.81 5.55
N TYR A 157 8.51 11.67 4.90
CA TYR A 157 9.75 11.43 4.16
C TYR A 157 9.68 11.83 2.67
N TYR A 158 8.47 11.96 2.11
CA TYR A 158 8.30 12.26 0.69
C TYR A 158 8.35 13.76 0.38
N THR A 159 9.11 14.12 -0.65
CA THR A 159 9.38 15.50 -1.09
C THR A 159 9.26 15.70 -2.60
N GLY A 160 9.00 14.63 -3.36
CA GLY A 160 8.86 14.69 -4.82
C GLY A 160 7.54 15.36 -5.25
N GLY A 161 7.56 16.07 -6.38
CA GLY A 161 6.37 16.74 -6.90
C GLY A 161 5.75 17.70 -5.86
N ASN A 162 4.51 17.45 -5.46
CA ASN A 162 3.79 18.21 -4.43
C ASN A 162 3.67 17.47 -3.07
N ASP A 163 4.45 16.40 -2.84
CA ASP A 163 4.30 15.53 -1.66
C ASP A 163 4.49 16.29 -0.35
N ARG A 164 5.51 17.15 -0.25
CA ARG A 164 5.71 17.97 0.96
C ARG A 164 4.55 18.94 1.20
N ALA A 165 3.94 19.46 0.14
CA ALA A 165 2.80 20.36 0.26
C ALA A 165 1.56 19.59 0.75
N ALA A 166 1.31 18.41 0.20
CA ALA A 166 0.22 17.54 0.64
C ALA A 166 0.43 17.05 2.08
N CYS A 167 1.63 16.63 2.47
CA CYS A 167 1.95 16.27 3.85
C CYS A 167 1.49 17.33 4.86
N ARG A 168 1.73 18.63 4.60
CA ARG A 168 1.29 19.72 5.50
C ARG A 168 -0.24 19.84 5.66
N VAL A 169 -1.01 19.25 4.75
CA VAL A 169 -2.48 19.29 4.73
C VAL A 169 -3.08 17.96 5.20
N ASP A 170 -2.52 16.86 4.73
CA ASP A 170 -3.11 15.52 4.77
C ASP A 170 -2.39 14.57 5.74
N ASP A 171 -1.18 14.88 6.22
CA ASP A 171 -0.59 14.20 7.38
C ASP A 171 -0.91 15.00 8.65
N VAL A 172 -1.86 14.49 9.43
CA VAL A 172 -2.49 15.24 10.53
C VAL A 172 -2.45 14.51 11.87
N PRO A 173 -2.37 15.27 12.98
CA PRO A 173 -2.58 14.70 14.31
C PRO A 173 -3.99 14.12 14.45
N PHE A 174 -4.14 13.01 15.16
CA PHE A 174 -5.45 12.51 15.59
C PHE A 174 -5.40 11.95 17.01
N SER A 175 -6.55 11.93 17.70
CA SER A 175 -6.62 11.64 19.14
C SER A 175 -7.35 10.35 19.52
N SER A 176 -8.03 9.65 18.59
CA SER A 176 -8.59 8.29 18.78
C SER A 176 -9.66 7.87 17.77
N THR A 177 -10.26 8.79 16.99
CA THR A 177 -11.32 8.43 16.04
C THR A 177 -11.14 9.10 14.69
N LEU A 178 -11.37 8.34 13.62
CA LEU A 178 -11.41 8.89 12.27
C LEU A 178 -12.64 9.79 12.06
N PRO A 179 -12.55 10.81 11.19
CA PRO A 179 -13.70 11.63 10.81
C PRO A 179 -14.85 10.77 10.28
N ARG A 180 -16.04 10.87 10.89
CA ARG A 180 -17.21 10.08 10.50
C ARG A 180 -17.73 10.52 9.12
N GLY A 181 -18.06 9.55 8.27
CA GLY A 181 -18.83 9.75 7.02
C GLY A 181 -18.06 10.32 5.83
N ARG A 182 -16.72 10.43 5.90
CA ARG A 182 -15.85 10.82 4.77
C ARG A 182 -14.46 10.19 4.90
N LEU A 183 -14.38 8.86 4.87
CA LEU A 183 -13.06 8.21 4.80
C LEU A 183 -12.35 8.63 3.51
N PRO A 184 -11.05 8.98 3.57
CA PRO A 184 -10.23 9.13 2.38
C PRO A 184 -10.25 7.88 1.51
N THR A 185 -9.87 8.01 0.24
CA THR A 185 -9.61 6.85 -0.64
C THR A 185 -8.54 5.95 -0.05
N PHE A 186 -7.49 6.54 0.53
CA PHE A 186 -6.45 5.83 1.26
C PHE A 186 -6.18 6.50 2.61
N SER A 187 -6.28 5.74 3.69
CA SER A 187 -5.99 6.21 5.05
C SER A 187 -4.81 5.43 5.62
N PHE A 188 -3.79 6.14 6.10
CA PHE A 188 -2.70 5.57 6.88
C PHE A 188 -2.87 5.96 8.34
N VAL A 189 -2.97 5.00 9.25
CA VAL A 189 -3.20 5.24 10.67
C VAL A 189 -2.02 4.71 11.46
N THR A 190 -1.36 5.59 12.20
CA THR A 190 -0.21 5.28 13.05
C THR A 190 -0.54 5.66 14.50
N PRO A 191 -0.79 4.69 15.39
CA PRO A 191 -0.87 4.94 16.82
C PRO A 191 0.49 5.44 17.37
N ASN A 192 0.51 6.00 18.56
CA ASN A 192 1.76 6.43 19.17
C ASN A 192 2.58 5.23 19.69
N LEU A 193 3.83 5.47 20.11
CA LEU A 193 4.76 4.43 20.57
C LEU A 193 4.22 3.51 21.69
N CYS A 194 3.21 3.92 22.45
CA CYS A 194 2.57 3.04 23.42
C CYS A 194 1.45 2.22 22.77
N HIS A 195 0.56 2.87 22.03
CA HIS A 195 -0.60 2.22 21.43
C HIS A 195 -0.27 1.33 20.22
N ASP A 196 0.85 1.58 19.53
CA ASP A 196 1.35 0.73 18.45
C ASP A 196 2.08 -0.51 19.00
N THR A 197 2.27 -0.60 20.33
CA THR A 197 2.96 -1.67 21.07
C THR A 197 4.49 -1.67 20.99
N HIS A 198 5.11 -0.57 20.53
CA HIS A 198 6.57 -0.44 20.54
C HIS A 198 7.14 -0.36 21.98
N ASP A 199 6.59 0.55 22.80
CA ASP A 199 7.08 0.84 24.16
C ASP A 199 6.17 0.31 25.27
N CYS A 200 4.97 -0.17 24.91
CA CYS A 200 3.98 -0.70 25.83
C CYS A 200 3.60 -2.14 25.49
N SER A 201 2.92 -2.82 26.41
CA SER A 201 2.55 -4.22 26.21
C SER A 201 1.50 -4.40 25.10
N VAL A 202 1.49 -5.60 24.50
CA VAL A 202 0.46 -6.02 23.54
C VAL A 202 -0.96 -5.73 24.02
N ALA A 203 -1.23 -5.91 25.32
CA ALA A 203 -2.56 -5.66 25.90
C ALA A 203 -2.99 -4.18 25.84
N VAL A 204 -2.04 -3.24 25.80
CA VAL A 204 -2.34 -1.81 25.61
C VAL A 204 -2.78 -1.56 24.17
N GLY A 205 -2.08 -2.13 23.19
CA GLY A 205 -2.47 -2.06 21.77
C GLY A 205 -3.82 -2.74 21.49
N ASP A 206 -4.06 -3.92 22.06
CA ASP A 206 -5.35 -4.63 21.99
C ASP A 206 -6.51 -3.75 22.45
N ALA A 207 -6.35 -3.11 23.62
CA ALA A 207 -7.36 -2.24 24.21
C ALA A 207 -7.58 -0.97 23.37
N TRP A 208 -6.51 -0.41 22.79
CA TRP A 208 -6.59 0.72 21.88
C TRP A 208 -7.36 0.35 20.60
N LEU A 209 -7.01 -0.77 19.96
CA LEU A 209 -7.70 -1.28 18.77
C LEU A 209 -9.17 -1.58 19.05
N ARG A 210 -9.47 -2.16 20.22
CA ARG A 210 -10.84 -2.43 20.68
C ARG A 210 -11.68 -1.16 20.82
N SER A 211 -11.05 -0.01 21.03
CA SER A 211 -11.72 1.29 21.09
C SER A 211 -11.80 1.96 19.71
N PHE A 212 -10.73 1.84 18.91
CA PHE A 212 -10.58 2.49 17.61
C PHE A 212 -11.42 1.85 16.49
N LEU A 213 -11.40 0.52 16.37
CA LEU A 213 -11.98 -0.20 15.24
C LEU A 213 -13.51 -0.25 15.24
N PRO A 214 -14.25 -0.46 16.35
CA PRO A 214 -15.69 -0.64 16.28
C PRO A 214 -16.47 0.49 15.60
N PRO A 215 -16.17 1.79 15.84
CA PRO A 215 -16.79 2.88 15.08
C PRO A 215 -16.56 2.79 13.57
N LEU A 216 -15.37 2.37 13.14
CA LEU A 216 -15.03 2.20 11.72
C LEU A 216 -15.80 1.02 11.11
N LEU A 217 -15.87 -0.12 11.81
CA LEU A 217 -16.65 -1.31 11.39
C LEU A 217 -18.18 -1.06 11.44
N ALA A 218 -18.62 -0.05 12.18
CA ALA A 218 -20.02 0.37 12.22
C ALA A 218 -20.39 1.37 11.10
N SER A 219 -19.41 1.89 10.35
CA SER A 219 -19.64 2.88 9.30
C SER A 219 -20.50 2.33 8.14
N ALA A 220 -21.19 3.23 7.45
CA ALA A 220 -22.04 2.86 6.31
C ALA A 220 -21.19 2.33 5.14
N GLU A 221 -20.02 2.93 4.93
CA GLU A 221 -19.05 2.58 3.89
C GLU A 221 -18.51 1.17 4.11
N TYR A 222 -18.11 0.83 5.35
CA TYR A 222 -17.69 -0.52 5.69
C TYR A 222 -18.82 -1.52 5.49
N ARG A 223 -20.00 -1.27 6.06
CA ARG A 223 -21.15 -2.20 5.93
C ARG A 223 -21.62 -2.39 4.49
N ALA A 224 -21.40 -1.39 3.62
CA ALA A 224 -21.69 -1.48 2.20
C ALA A 224 -20.63 -2.26 1.38
N GLY A 225 -19.58 -2.80 2.02
CA GLY A 225 -18.51 -3.52 1.35
C GLY A 225 -17.55 -2.63 0.57
N LYS A 226 -17.49 -1.33 0.88
CA LYS A 226 -16.65 -0.36 0.15
C LYS A 226 -15.32 -0.08 0.83
N THR A 227 -15.10 -0.63 2.02
CA THR A 227 -13.89 -0.39 2.83
C THR A 227 -13.19 -1.69 3.13
N VAL A 228 -11.89 -1.74 2.83
CA VAL A 228 -10.97 -2.81 3.27
C VAL A 228 -10.00 -2.21 4.28
N ILE A 229 -9.82 -2.90 5.41
CA ILE A 229 -8.89 -2.48 6.47
C ILE A 229 -7.80 -3.54 6.59
N PHE A 230 -6.56 -3.10 6.57
CA PHE A 230 -5.39 -3.91 6.85
C PHE A 230 -4.81 -3.47 8.19
N LEU A 231 -4.83 -4.38 9.17
CA LEU A 231 -4.11 -4.21 10.43
C LEU A 231 -2.78 -4.97 10.29
N ILE A 232 -1.67 -4.25 10.32
CA ILE A 232 -0.35 -4.73 9.91
C ILE A 232 0.69 -4.31 10.95
N TRP A 233 1.66 -5.17 11.22
CA TRP A 233 2.85 -4.85 12.01
C TRP A 233 4.01 -4.51 11.08
N ASP A 234 5.10 -3.91 11.55
CA ASP A 234 6.28 -3.59 10.73
C ASP A 234 7.40 -4.67 10.80
N GLU A 235 7.61 -5.25 11.98
CA GLU A 235 8.50 -6.38 12.28
C GLU A 235 8.03 -7.06 13.59
N TYR A 236 8.41 -8.30 13.95
CA TYR A 236 9.34 -9.26 13.35
C TYR A 236 8.64 -10.39 12.59
N SER A 237 9.32 -10.95 11.57
CA SER A 237 8.76 -12.01 10.71
C SER A 237 8.72 -13.40 11.38
N PRO A 238 7.66 -14.22 11.16
CA PRO A 238 6.42 -13.85 10.49
C PRO A 238 5.64 -12.85 11.34
N MET A 239 5.13 -11.80 10.71
CA MET A 239 4.48 -10.70 11.40
C MET A 239 2.98 -10.93 11.56
N PRO A 240 2.37 -10.46 12.67
CA PRO A 240 0.93 -10.44 12.79
C PRO A 240 0.34 -9.56 11.67
N ASN A 241 -0.85 -9.96 11.23
CA ASN A 241 -1.62 -9.22 10.24
C ASN A 241 -3.08 -9.66 10.33
N VAL A 242 -4.00 -8.75 10.06
CA VAL A 242 -5.42 -9.06 9.91
C VAL A 242 -5.97 -8.31 8.70
N VAL A 243 -6.63 -9.04 7.82
CA VAL A 243 -7.38 -8.50 6.68
C VAL A 243 -8.84 -8.45 7.07
N ILE A 244 -9.38 -7.23 7.19
CA ILE A 244 -10.72 -6.97 7.69
C ILE A 244 -11.56 -6.39 6.54
N SER A 245 -12.50 -7.19 6.05
CA SER A 245 -13.46 -6.80 5.01
C SER A 245 -14.74 -7.61 5.19
N PRO A 246 -15.93 -7.04 4.88
CA PRO A 246 -17.17 -7.81 4.84
C PRO A 246 -17.14 -8.96 3.83
N THR A 247 -16.23 -8.91 2.85
CA THR A 247 -16.10 -9.94 1.81
C THR A 247 -15.13 -11.06 2.17
N THR A 248 -14.28 -10.87 3.19
CA THR A 248 -13.35 -11.90 3.63
C THR A 248 -14.09 -12.97 4.41
N PRO A 249 -14.06 -14.26 3.99
CA PRO A 249 -14.72 -15.33 4.72
C PRO A 249 -14.19 -15.42 6.16
N PRO A 250 -15.06 -15.53 7.17
CA PRO A 250 -14.62 -15.64 8.55
C PRO A 250 -13.69 -16.82 8.79
N GLY A 251 -12.60 -16.58 9.51
CA GLY A 251 -11.59 -17.57 9.87
C GLY A 251 -10.65 -17.93 8.72
N THR A 252 -10.55 -17.09 7.69
CA THR A 252 -9.63 -17.32 6.56
C THR A 252 -8.18 -17.28 7.06
N VAL A 253 -7.45 -18.38 6.89
CA VAL A 253 -6.01 -18.45 7.17
C VAL A 253 -5.26 -18.78 5.89
N SER A 254 -4.47 -17.84 5.40
CA SER A 254 -3.63 -18.04 4.22
C SER A 254 -2.22 -18.48 4.63
N THR A 255 -1.71 -19.51 3.98
CA THR A 255 -0.30 -19.92 4.08
C THR A 255 0.57 -19.38 2.94
N GLN A 256 -0.01 -18.58 2.03
CA GLN A 256 0.78 -17.95 0.96
C GLN A 256 1.77 -16.94 1.56
N PRO A 257 3.01 -16.87 1.04
CA PRO A 257 3.97 -15.88 1.47
C PRO A 257 3.54 -14.48 1.01
N PHE A 258 3.40 -13.56 1.96
CA PHE A 258 3.13 -12.14 1.70
C PHE A 258 4.19 -11.27 2.36
N SER A 259 4.31 -10.04 1.90
CA SER A 259 5.17 -9.02 2.52
C SER A 259 4.51 -7.64 2.39
N HIS A 260 5.16 -6.60 2.90
CA HIS A 260 4.72 -5.23 2.67
C HIS A 260 4.53 -4.86 1.20
N TYR A 261 5.28 -5.47 0.28
CA TYR A 261 5.06 -5.26 -1.16
C TYR A 261 3.75 -5.90 -1.65
N ALA A 262 3.31 -7.00 -1.04
CA ALA A 262 2.01 -7.61 -1.33
C ALA A 262 0.85 -6.75 -0.82
N LEU A 263 1.02 -6.09 0.33
CA LEU A 263 0.07 -5.12 0.86
C LEU A 263 -0.07 -3.91 -0.08
N LEU A 264 1.05 -3.36 -0.56
CA LEU A 264 1.05 -2.27 -1.54
C LEU A 264 0.35 -2.69 -2.84
N ARG A 265 0.76 -3.83 -3.42
CA ARG A 265 0.15 -4.37 -4.65
C ARG A 265 -1.36 -4.51 -4.50
N THR A 266 -1.79 -5.11 -3.40
CA THR A 266 -3.23 -5.34 -3.14
C THR A 266 -3.97 -4.02 -3.06
N THR A 267 -3.39 -3.02 -2.40
CA THR A 267 -4.00 -1.69 -2.27
C THR A 267 -4.09 -0.97 -3.62
N GLU A 268 -3.04 -1.02 -4.43
CA GLU A 268 -3.04 -0.46 -5.78
C GLU A 268 -4.08 -1.15 -6.67
N GLU A 269 -4.18 -2.48 -6.62
CA GLU A 269 -5.19 -3.25 -7.37
C GLU A 269 -6.63 -2.94 -6.92
N LEU A 270 -6.86 -2.73 -5.62
CA LEU A 270 -8.18 -2.38 -5.08
C LEU A 270 -8.62 -0.98 -5.48
N LEU A 271 -7.67 -0.05 -5.57
CA LEU A 271 -7.92 1.36 -5.90
C LEU A 271 -7.76 1.68 -7.40
N GLY A 272 -7.40 0.69 -8.22
CA GLY A 272 -7.21 0.88 -9.66
C GLY A 272 -5.98 1.71 -10.03
N LEU A 273 -4.93 1.63 -9.21
CA LEU A 273 -3.67 2.37 -9.37
C LEU A 273 -2.61 1.53 -10.11
N PRO A 274 -1.63 2.17 -10.78
CA PRO A 274 -0.49 1.43 -11.34
C PRO A 274 0.38 0.83 -10.21
N LEU A 275 1.10 -0.26 -10.51
CA LEU A 275 1.90 -0.95 -9.48
C LEU A 275 3.29 -0.32 -9.32
N LEU A 276 3.67 0.05 -8.09
CA LEU A 276 4.98 0.64 -7.77
C LEU A 276 6.05 -0.41 -7.46
N GLY A 277 7.27 -0.19 -7.97
CA GLY A 277 8.46 -0.91 -7.54
C GLY A 277 8.29 -2.43 -7.45
N LYS A 278 8.63 -3.01 -6.29
CA LYS A 278 8.50 -4.45 -6.02
C LYS A 278 7.06 -4.92 -5.81
N ALA A 279 6.08 -4.03 -5.68
CA ALA A 279 4.66 -4.41 -5.68
C ALA A 279 4.25 -5.04 -7.02
N ALA A 280 4.85 -4.61 -8.14
CA ALA A 280 4.56 -5.16 -9.47
C ALA A 280 4.82 -6.67 -9.60
N SER A 281 5.74 -7.23 -8.80
CA SER A 281 6.08 -8.66 -8.78
C SER A 281 5.65 -9.40 -7.51
N ALA A 282 5.18 -8.70 -6.48
CA ALA A 282 4.67 -9.32 -5.26
C ALA A 282 3.37 -10.10 -5.52
N PRO A 283 3.03 -11.13 -4.73
CA PRO A 283 1.72 -11.77 -4.84
C PRO A 283 0.59 -10.83 -4.38
N SER A 284 -0.56 -10.90 -5.04
CA SER A 284 -1.77 -10.19 -4.59
C SER A 284 -2.43 -10.94 -3.43
N MET A 285 -2.87 -10.22 -2.40
CA MET A 285 -3.62 -10.79 -1.28
C MET A 285 -5.10 -11.03 -1.64
N ARG A 286 -5.60 -10.42 -2.74
CA ARG A 286 -7.02 -10.46 -3.12
C ARG A 286 -7.58 -11.88 -3.27
N PRO A 287 -6.91 -12.84 -3.95
CA PRO A 287 -7.43 -14.20 -4.09
C PRO A 287 -7.55 -14.93 -2.74
N ALA A 288 -6.59 -14.69 -1.83
CA ALA A 288 -6.57 -15.35 -0.52
C ALA A 288 -7.70 -14.84 0.39
N PHE A 289 -8.04 -13.55 0.32
CA PHE A 289 -9.01 -12.92 1.24
C PHE A 289 -10.32 -12.48 0.58
N ARG A 290 -10.57 -12.85 -0.69
CA ARG A 290 -11.75 -12.48 -1.49
C ARG A 290 -12.02 -10.97 -1.51
N LEU A 291 -11.01 -10.20 -1.91
CA LEU A 291 -11.06 -8.73 -2.03
C LEU A 291 -11.27 -8.24 -3.48
#